data_AF-A0A2G9UHI1-F1
#
_entry.id   AF-A0A2G9UHI1-F1
#
_cell.length_a   1.000
_cell.length_b   1.000
_cell.length_c   1.000
_cell.angle_alpha   90.00
_cell.angle_beta   90.00
_cell.angle_gamma   90.00
#
_symmetry.space_group_name_H-M   'P 1'
#
loop_
_entity.id
_entity.type
_entity.pdbx_description
1 polymer ?
#
loop_
_entity_poly.entity_id
_entity_poly.type
_entity_poly.pdbx_seq_one_letter_code
_entity_poly.pdbx_strand_id
1 'polypeptide(L)'
;MDQFVHNLRGQDKMRGEKEGIDIDRSCLQGIYERIRAEEIRPGDDHVAQVARVDAAIIAREKPRLTETQRRLVCYCRLQQVMDPSRKQSIGSHERDVFLFNDMLVVAKAINKRRTSAHTSYTLKHWMPLLGASVLEFKV
;
A
#
# COMPACT_ATOMS: atom_id res chain seq x y z
N MET A 1 -23.11 -20.87 8.70
CA MET A 1 -24.34 -20.35 9.33
C MET A 1 -24.56 -21.00 10.70
N ASP A 2 -24.80 -22.31 10.81
CA ASP A 2 -25.10 -22.93 12.11
C ASP A 2 -23.95 -22.79 13.14
N GLN A 3 -22.70 -22.80 12.69
CA GLN A 3 -21.56 -22.50 13.56
C GLN A 3 -21.62 -21.07 14.14
N PHE A 4 -22.03 -20.08 13.34
CA PHE A 4 -22.16 -18.69 13.79
C PHE A 4 -23.26 -18.55 14.86
N VAL A 5 -24.40 -19.22 14.65
CA VAL A 5 -25.49 -19.28 15.64
C VAL A 5 -25.05 -20.00 16.91
N HIS A 6 -24.37 -21.15 16.77
CA HIS A 6 -23.88 -21.92 17.91
C HIS A 6 -22.91 -21.11 18.78
N ASN A 7 -22.01 -20.35 18.16
CA ASN A 7 -21.02 -19.52 18.85
C ASN A 7 -21.66 -18.36 19.66
N LEU A 8 -22.90 -17.98 19.37
CA LEU A 8 -23.60 -16.87 20.00
C LEU A 8 -24.72 -17.30 20.96
N ARG A 9 -24.78 -18.59 21.34
CA ARG A 9 -25.73 -19.08 22.33
C ARG A 9 -25.52 -18.44 23.69
N GLY A 10 -26.62 -18.10 24.36
CA GLY A 10 -26.63 -17.49 25.69
C GLY A 10 -25.90 -16.14 25.80
N GLN A 11 -25.67 -15.44 24.68
CA GLN A 11 -24.95 -14.16 24.66
C GLN A 11 -25.87 -12.94 24.86
N ASP A 12 -27.19 -13.09 24.75
CA ASP A 12 -28.12 -12.02 25.10
C ASP A 12 -28.31 -11.99 26.62
N LYS A 13 -27.57 -11.11 27.30
CA LYS A 13 -27.52 -11.00 28.76
C LYS A 13 -27.87 -9.59 29.20
N MET A 14 -28.80 -9.47 30.15
CA MET A 14 -28.99 -8.22 30.86
C MET A 14 -27.94 -8.06 31.96
N ARG A 15 -27.67 -6.80 32.34
CA ARG A 15 -26.67 -6.47 33.34
C ARG A 15 -27.04 -7.10 34.69
N GLY A 16 -26.18 -8.00 35.19
CA GLY A 16 -26.35 -8.68 36.48
C GLY A 16 -26.88 -10.11 36.37
N GLU A 17 -27.20 -10.60 35.17
CA GLU A 17 -27.60 -11.99 34.95
C GLU A 17 -26.39 -12.91 34.83
N LYS A 18 -26.50 -14.11 35.42
CA LYS A 18 -25.46 -15.15 35.36
C LYS A 18 -25.50 -15.89 34.02
N GLU A 19 -26.69 -16.23 33.57
CA GLU A 19 -26.96 -16.92 32.31
C GLU A 19 -27.66 -15.97 31.35
N GLY A 20 -27.40 -16.13 30.05
CA GLY A 20 -28.04 -15.36 29.00
C GLY A 20 -28.96 -16.24 28.18
N ILE A 21 -29.84 -15.61 27.42
CA ILE A 21 -30.69 -16.28 26.45
C ILE A 21 -30.05 -16.24 25.06
N ASP A 22 -30.60 -17.03 24.15
CA ASP A 22 -30.17 -17.03 22.76
C ASP A 22 -30.68 -15.77 22.05
N ILE A 23 -29.80 -15.13 21.28
CA ILE A 23 -30.18 -14.06 20.35
C ILE A 23 -31.11 -14.67 19.29
N ASP A 24 -32.14 -13.92 18.88
CA ASP A 24 -33.07 -14.35 17.83
C ASP A 24 -32.33 -14.90 16.59
N ARG A 25 -32.71 -16.11 16.18
CA ARG A 25 -32.03 -16.83 15.09
C ARG A 25 -32.20 -16.10 13.77
N SER A 26 -33.35 -15.45 13.52
CA SER A 26 -33.58 -14.70 12.29
C SER A 26 -32.66 -13.47 12.20
N CYS A 27 -32.45 -12.77 13.33
CA CYS A 27 -31.47 -11.69 13.44
C CYS A 27 -30.05 -12.17 13.08
N LEU A 28 -29.58 -13.26 13.69
CA LEU A 28 -28.26 -13.83 13.40
C LEU A 28 -28.13 -14.29 11.95
N GLN A 29 -29.20 -14.84 11.37
CA GLN A 29 -29.25 -15.22 9.97
C GLN A 29 -29.10 -14.02 9.05
N GLY A 30 -29.86 -12.95 9.29
CA GLY A 30 -29.77 -11.73 8.50
C GLY A 30 -28.38 -11.10 8.57
N ILE A 31 -27.73 -11.10 9.75
CA ILE A 31 -26.35 -10.64 9.89
C ILE A 31 -25.41 -11.52 9.05
N TYR A 32 -25.47 -12.84 9.22
CA TYR A 32 -24.60 -13.77 8.50
C TYR A 32 -24.75 -13.65 6.98
N GLU A 33 -25.98 -13.56 6.48
CA GLU A 33 -26.26 -13.45 5.04
C GLU A 33 -25.76 -12.13 4.46
N ARG A 34 -25.92 -11.00 5.15
CA ARG A 34 -25.39 -9.71 4.70
C ARG A 34 -23.86 -9.70 4.63
N ILE A 35 -23.18 -10.21 5.66
CA ILE A 35 -21.71 -10.27 5.68
C ILE A 35 -21.17 -11.28 4.66
N ARG A 36 -21.90 -12.37 4.42
CA ARG A 36 -21.58 -13.33 3.37
C ARG A 36 -21.76 -12.73 1.96
N ALA A 37 -22.80 -11.92 1.77
CA ALA A 37 -23.07 -11.25 0.50
C ALA A 37 -22.06 -10.13 0.23
N GLU A 38 -21.72 -9.35 1.25
CA GLU A 38 -20.77 -8.26 1.18
C GLU A 38 -19.82 -8.29 2.38
N GLU A 39 -18.56 -8.60 2.10
CA GLU A 39 -17.49 -8.58 3.08
C GLU A 39 -17.27 -7.14 3.59
N ILE A 40 -17.17 -6.98 4.92
CA ILE A 40 -16.73 -5.71 5.50
C ILE A 40 -15.26 -5.50 5.12
N ARG A 41 -15.00 -4.51 4.28
CA ARG A 41 -13.66 -4.14 3.83
C ARG A 41 -13.24 -2.80 4.42
N PRO A 42 -11.96 -2.64 4.81
CA PRO A 42 -11.43 -1.32 5.12
C PRO A 42 -11.51 -0.44 3.87
N GLY A 43 -11.81 0.86 4.07
CA GLY A 43 -11.74 1.84 3.00
C GLY A 43 -10.29 2.12 2.57
N ASP A 44 -10.13 2.69 1.38
CA ASP A 44 -8.81 3.16 0.91
C ASP A 44 -8.35 4.37 1.74
N ASP A 45 -7.17 4.25 2.34
CA ASP A 45 -6.47 5.33 3.04
C ASP A 45 -5.14 5.71 2.33
N HIS A 46 -4.31 6.55 2.95
CA HIS A 46 -3.00 6.88 2.38
C HIS A 46 -2.07 5.67 2.31
N VAL A 47 -2.20 4.70 3.23
CA VAL A 47 -1.39 3.48 3.26
C VAL A 47 -1.77 2.57 2.10
N ALA A 48 -3.06 2.50 1.71
CA ALA A 48 -3.51 1.76 0.54
C ALA A 48 -2.82 2.25 -0.75
N GLN A 49 -2.60 3.57 -0.88
CA GLN A 49 -1.82 4.12 -2.00
C GLN A 49 -0.35 3.69 -1.96
N VAL A 50 0.27 3.73 -0.78
CA VAL A 50 1.65 3.26 -0.58
C VAL A 50 1.78 1.77 -0.87
N ALA A 51 0.79 0.96 -0.49
CA ALA A 51 0.75 -0.47 -0.76
C ALA A 51 0.71 -0.78 -2.26
N ARG A 52 -0.03 0.02 -3.05
CA ARG A 52 -0.01 -0.10 -4.52
C ARG A 52 1.38 0.19 -5.11
N VAL A 53 2.08 1.21 -4.61
CA VAL A 53 3.46 1.51 -5.02
C VAL A 53 4.41 0.39 -4.59
N ASP A 54 4.28 -0.10 -3.36
CA ASP A 54 5.09 -1.19 -2.83
C ASP A 54 4.97 -2.47 -3.65
N ALA A 55 3.74 -2.87 -4.01
CA ALA A 55 3.47 -4.03 -4.84
C ALA A 55 4.01 -3.89 -6.27
N ALA A 56 4.10 -2.67 -6.78
CA ALA A 56 4.66 -2.39 -8.10
C ALA A 56 6.20 -2.46 -8.13
N ILE A 57 6.87 -2.27 -6.99
CA ILE A 57 8.35 -2.24 -6.89
C ILE A 57 8.89 -3.63 -6.53
N ILE A 58 9.72 -4.17 -7.43
CA ILE A 58 10.39 -5.47 -7.32
C ILE A 58 11.86 -5.26 -6.96
N ALA A 59 12.32 -5.88 -5.86
CA ALA A 59 13.72 -5.92 -5.45
C ALA A 59 13.97 -7.10 -4.51
N ARG A 60 15.22 -7.60 -4.48
CA ARG A 60 15.65 -8.59 -3.47
C ARG A 60 15.70 -7.98 -2.07
N GLU A 61 16.23 -6.75 -1.99
CA GLU A 61 16.30 -5.95 -0.78
C GLU A 61 15.51 -4.66 -1.01
N LYS A 62 14.36 -4.54 -0.33
CA LYS A 62 13.45 -3.39 -0.41
C LYS A 62 13.18 -2.91 1.02
N PRO A 63 13.20 -1.59 1.29
CA PRO A 63 12.73 -1.09 2.57
C PRO A 63 11.23 -1.41 2.73
N ARG A 64 10.76 -1.60 3.96
CA ARG A 64 9.32 -1.78 4.21
C ARG A 64 8.61 -0.47 3.94
N LEU A 65 7.92 -0.35 2.81
CA LEU A 65 7.26 0.91 2.42
C LEU A 65 5.92 1.12 3.14
N THR A 66 5.17 0.07 3.43
CA THR A 66 3.80 0.09 3.99
C THR A 66 3.73 0.37 5.49
N GLU A 67 4.54 1.31 5.98
CA GLU A 67 4.42 1.82 7.35
C GLU A 67 3.19 2.73 7.48
N THR A 68 2.49 2.65 8.61
CA THR A 68 1.21 3.36 8.82
C THR A 68 1.31 4.88 8.73
N GLN A 69 2.48 5.43 9.07
CA GLN A 69 2.77 6.87 9.01
C GLN A 69 3.31 7.34 7.65
N ARG A 70 3.58 6.42 6.72
CA ARG A 70 4.20 6.76 5.44
C ARG A 70 3.15 7.16 4.42
N ARG A 71 3.34 8.32 3.79
CA ARG A 71 2.46 8.88 2.77
C ARG A 71 3.27 9.18 1.51
N LEU A 72 2.75 8.79 0.35
CA LEU A 72 3.28 9.23 -0.94
C LEU A 72 3.03 10.73 -1.10
N VAL A 73 4.10 11.50 -1.21
CA VAL A 73 4.05 12.96 -1.40
C VAL A 73 3.99 13.29 -2.88
N CYS A 74 4.90 12.76 -3.69
CA CYS A 74 4.89 12.96 -5.13
C CYS A 74 5.50 11.79 -5.91
N TYR A 75 5.10 11.71 -7.18
CA TYR A 75 5.70 10.87 -8.20
C TYR A 75 6.20 11.78 -9.33
N CYS A 76 7.43 11.56 -9.76
CA CYS A 76 7.98 12.22 -10.94
C CYS A 76 8.93 11.31 -11.71
N ARG A 77 9.18 11.67 -12.96
CA ARG A 77 10.11 10.97 -13.84
C ARG A 77 11.29 11.89 -14.12
N LEU A 78 12.48 11.44 -13.72
CA LEU A 78 13.71 12.21 -13.81
C LEU A 78 14.77 11.46 -14.61
N GLN A 79 15.74 12.19 -15.16
CA GLN A 79 16.92 11.62 -15.80
C GLN A 79 18.07 11.60 -14.80
N GLN A 80 18.58 10.42 -14.49
CA GLN A 80 19.75 10.30 -13.64
C GLN A 80 21.00 10.73 -14.42
N VAL A 81 21.59 11.85 -14.05
CA VAL A 81 22.87 12.32 -14.59
C VAL A 81 23.99 11.42 -14.07
N MET A 82 24.65 10.68 -14.97
CA MET A 82 25.74 9.76 -14.59
C MET A 82 27.08 10.48 -14.41
N ASP A 83 27.36 11.47 -15.26
CA ASP A 83 28.57 12.30 -15.23
C ASP A 83 28.17 13.73 -15.67
N PRO A 84 28.19 14.72 -14.76
CA PRO A 84 27.83 16.09 -15.09
C PRO A 84 28.74 16.75 -16.13
N SER A 85 29.97 16.24 -16.33
CA SER A 85 30.91 16.80 -17.31
C SER A 85 30.66 16.33 -18.75
N ARG A 86 29.77 15.35 -18.93
CA ARG A 86 29.50 14.72 -20.23
C ARG A 86 28.08 14.97 -20.69
N LYS A 87 27.93 15.26 -21.98
CA LYS A 87 26.61 15.32 -22.63
C LYS A 87 25.96 13.93 -22.60
N GLN A 88 24.70 13.87 -22.18
CA GLN A 88 23.88 12.66 -22.21
C GLN A 88 22.67 12.83 -23.12
N SER A 89 22.21 11.74 -23.75
CA SER A 89 21.04 11.78 -24.61
C SER A 89 19.76 11.96 -23.80
N ILE A 90 18.80 12.70 -24.37
CA ILE A 90 17.46 12.88 -23.81
C ILE A 90 16.79 11.51 -23.68
N GLY A 91 16.24 11.22 -22.50
CA GLY A 91 15.61 9.94 -22.16
C GLY A 91 16.59 8.88 -21.63
N SER A 92 17.89 9.15 -21.69
CA SER A 92 18.87 8.25 -21.08
C SER A 92 18.74 8.24 -19.56
N HIS A 93 18.95 7.06 -18.97
CA HIS A 93 18.85 6.83 -17.53
C HIS A 93 17.58 7.39 -16.87
N GLU A 94 16.44 7.31 -17.57
CA GLU A 94 15.14 7.65 -17.00
C GLU A 94 14.83 6.81 -15.75
N ARG A 95 14.36 7.48 -14.70
CA ARG A 95 13.97 6.89 -13.41
C ARG A 95 12.62 7.40 -12.98
N ASP A 96 11.86 6.50 -12.39
CA ASP A 96 10.64 6.79 -11.66
C ASP A 96 11.02 7.06 -10.21
N VAL A 97 10.73 8.27 -9.74
CA VAL A 97 11.08 8.75 -8.41
C VAL A 97 9.80 8.92 -7.59
N PHE A 98 9.74 8.20 -6.48
CA PHE A 98 8.66 8.25 -5.51
C PHE A 98 9.17 8.94 -4.25
N LEU A 99 8.66 10.13 -3.98
CA LEU A 99 8.95 10.85 -2.74
C LEU A 99 7.86 10.51 -1.73
N PHE A 100 8.26 9.92 -0.61
CA PHE A 100 7.43 9.78 0.57
C PHE A 100 7.79 10.89 1.56
N ASN A 101 6.99 11.03 2.62
CA ASN A 101 7.21 12.05 3.65
C ASN A 101 8.52 11.85 4.44
N ASP A 102 9.07 10.65 4.48
CA ASP A 102 10.27 10.29 5.25
C ASP A 102 11.40 9.67 4.40
N MET A 103 11.14 9.35 3.13
CA MET A 103 12.12 8.67 2.27
C MET A 103 11.96 9.02 0.79
N LEU A 104 13.03 8.84 0.03
CA LEU A 104 13.05 8.89 -1.43
C LEU A 104 13.31 7.49 -2.00
N VAL A 105 12.51 7.07 -2.98
CA VAL A 105 12.68 5.79 -3.68
C VAL A 105 12.86 6.04 -5.17
N VAL A 106 13.93 5.48 -5.74
CA VAL A 106 14.28 5.59 -7.16
C VAL A 106 14.17 4.22 -7.79
N ALA A 107 13.36 4.11 -8.83
CA ALA A 107 13.11 2.87 -9.54
C ALA A 107 13.23 3.06 -11.06
N LYS A 108 13.27 1.93 -11.78
CA LYS A 108 13.26 1.89 -13.24
C LYS A 108 12.02 1.11 -13.69
N ALA A 109 11.14 1.72 -14.48
CA ALA A 109 10.05 1.01 -15.10
C ALA A 109 10.54 -0.21 -15.90
N ILE A 110 9.86 -1.34 -15.71
CA ILE A 110 10.04 -2.54 -16.50
C ILE A 110 9.10 -2.44 -17.68
N ASN A 111 9.64 -2.41 -18.90
CA ASN A 111 8.84 -2.46 -20.12
C ASN A 111 8.18 -3.85 -20.26
N LYS A 112 7.05 -4.05 -19.59
CA LYS A 112 6.18 -5.19 -19.86
C LYS A 112 5.45 -4.97 -21.18
N ARG A 113 5.30 -6.04 -21.96
CA ARG A 113 4.42 -6.06 -23.14
C ARG A 113 3.01 -5.61 -22.74
N ARG A 114 2.30 -5.00 -23.70
CA ARG A 114 1.00 -4.28 -23.65
C ARG A 114 -0.17 -4.95 -22.91
N THR A 115 -0.02 -6.15 -22.36
CA THR A 115 -1.06 -6.97 -21.73
C THR A 115 -1.08 -6.92 -20.19
N SER A 116 -0.10 -6.28 -19.54
CA SER A 116 -0.11 -6.11 -18.08
C SER A 116 -0.78 -4.79 -17.71
N ALA A 117 -1.88 -4.88 -16.96
CA ALA A 117 -2.65 -3.71 -16.51
C ALA A 117 -1.88 -2.80 -15.52
N HIS A 118 -0.73 -3.23 -14.99
CA HIS A 118 0.01 -2.50 -13.96
C HIS A 118 1.51 -2.41 -14.31
N THR A 119 2.05 -1.19 -14.33
CA THR A 119 3.49 -0.95 -14.50
C THR A 119 4.25 -1.51 -13.30
N SER A 120 5.21 -2.40 -13.57
CA SER A 120 6.14 -2.92 -12.56
C SER A 120 7.47 -2.15 -12.64
N TYR A 121 8.15 -2.00 -11.51
CA TYR A 121 9.40 -1.27 -11.39
C TYR A 121 10.49 -2.16 -10.78
N THR A 122 11.74 -1.98 -11.22
CA THR A 122 12.91 -2.50 -10.51
C THR A 122 13.47 -1.41 -9.62
N LEU A 123 13.65 -1.70 -8.33
CA LEU A 123 14.31 -0.77 -7.41
C LEU A 123 15.75 -0.49 -7.86
N LYS A 124 16.15 0.77 -7.84
CA LYS A 124 17.54 1.19 -8.13
C LYS A 124 18.23 1.74 -6.91
N HIS A 125 17.54 2.57 -6.14
CA HIS A 125 18.08 3.17 -4.93
C HIS A 125 16.94 3.60 -4.01
N TRP A 126 17.22 3.72 -2.72
CA TRP A 126 16.34 4.35 -1.76
C TRP A 126 17.18 4.98 -0.65
N MET A 127 16.67 6.05 -0.06
CA MET A 127 17.33 6.74 1.05
C MET A 127 16.31 7.40 1.99
N PRO A 128 16.58 7.48 3.30
CA PRO A 128 15.82 8.33 4.21
C PRO A 128 16.04 9.81 3.87
N LEU A 129 15.06 10.66 4.16
CA LEU A 129 15.19 12.11 4.00
C LEU A 129 15.93 12.78 5.17
N LEU A 130 16.07 12.08 6.30
CA LEU A 130 16.81 12.60 7.45
C LEU A 130 18.28 12.84 7.06
N GLY A 131 18.73 14.09 7.16
CA GLY A 131 20.08 14.49 6.76
C GLY A 131 20.28 14.69 5.26
N ALA A 132 19.24 14.49 4.44
CA ALA A 132 19.29 14.81 3.02
C ALA A 132 19.29 16.32 2.79
N SER A 133 20.03 16.77 1.78
CA SER A 133 20.00 18.15 1.28
C SER A 133 19.78 18.15 -0.22
N VAL A 134 19.17 19.22 -0.73
CA VAL A 134 18.92 19.41 -2.16
C VAL A 134 19.80 20.56 -2.62
N LEU A 135 20.62 20.31 -3.63
CA LEU A 135 21.48 21.30 -4.25
C LEU A 135 21.11 21.41 -5.72
N GLU A 136 20.92 22.63 -6.20
CA GLU A 136 20.82 22.90 -7.62
C GLU A 136 22.23 22.93 -8.23
N PHE A 137 22.39 22.31 -9.38
CA PHE A 137 23.62 22.39 -10.15
C PHE A 137 23.29 22.65 -11.62
N LYS A 138 24.21 23.35 -12.30
CA LYS A 138 24.10 23.62 -13.74
C LYS A 138 24.95 22.59 -14.49
N VAL A 139 24.33 21.94 -15.47
CA VAL A 139 24.97 21.03 -16.44
C VAL A 139 25.40 21.84 -17.65
#